data_AF-A0A7X1WIT9-F1
#
_entry.id   AF-A0A7X1WIT9-F1
#
_cell.length_a   1.000
_cell.length_b   1.000
_cell.length_c   1.000
_cell.angle_alpha   90.00
_cell.angle_beta   90.00
_cell.angle_gamma   90.00
#
_symmetry.space_group_name_H-M   'P 1'
#
loop_
_entity.id
_entity.type
_entity.pdbx_description
1 polymer ?
#
loop_
_entity_poly.entity_id
_entity_poly.type
_entity_poly.pdbx_seq_one_letter_code
_entity_poly.pdbx_strand_id
1 'polypeptide(L)' 'MPKHTSIPVEAGLYWYYENGGEPRPVLINQDKLVGKFKSFNGAEQSWLGEGDYLLGPQPAPTSKTESYL' A
#
# COMPACT_ATOMS: atom_id res chain seq x y z
N MET A 1 -3.62 -3.77 10.96
CA MET A 1 -2.95 -2.86 10.00
C MET A 1 -3.77 -1.56 9.93
N PRO A 2 -3.14 -0.38 9.99
CA PRO A 2 -3.86 0.89 9.97
C PRO A 2 -4.56 1.13 8.62
N LYS A 3 -5.73 1.79 8.67
CA LYS A 3 -6.49 2.28 7.52
C LYS A 3 -6.24 3.76 7.34
N HIS A 4 -5.97 4.18 6.09
CA HIS A 4 -5.67 5.57 5.75
C HIS A 4 -6.59 6.04 4.63
N THR A 5 -7.24 7.18 4.84
CA THR A 5 -8.09 7.89 3.85
C THR A 5 -7.37 9.09 3.23
N SER A 6 -6.07 9.20 3.48
CA SER A 6 -5.11 10.11 2.86
C SER A 6 -3.82 9.34 2.59
N ILE A 7 -2.91 9.86 1.77
CA ILE A 7 -1.63 9.19 1.52
C ILE A 7 -0.76 9.23 2.81
N PRO A 8 -0.40 8.08 3.39
CA PRO A 8 0.48 7.98 4.55
C PRO A 8 1.86 8.61 4.33
N VAL A 9 2.43 9.12 5.43
CA VAL A 9 3.83 9.58 5.46
C VAL A 9 4.79 8.39 5.64
N GLU A 10 4.35 7.33 6.31
CA GLU A 10 5.15 6.14 6.54
C GLU A 10 5.38 5.36 5.24
N ALA A 11 6.65 5.20 4.85
CA ALA A 11 7.03 4.44 3.67
C ALA A 11 6.75 2.94 3.84
N GLY A 12 6.41 2.25 2.75
CA GLY A 12 6.17 0.82 2.78
C GLY A 12 5.22 0.33 1.69
N LEU A 13 4.91 -0.96 1.77
CA LEU A 13 3.92 -1.62 0.92
C LEU A 13 2.53 -1.47 1.54
N TYR A 14 1.54 -1.10 0.73
CA TYR A 14 0.16 -0.93 1.15
C TYR A 14 -0.76 -1.65 0.17
N TRP A 15 -1.92 -2.06 0.66
CA TRP A 15 -3.04 -2.42 -0.20
C TRP A 15 -3.88 -1.17 -0.45
N TYR A 16 -4.04 -0.80 -1.72
CA TYR A 16 -4.96 0.24 -2.14
C TYR A 16 -6.28 -0.38 -2.55
N TYR A 17 -7.36 0.07 -1.91
CA TYR A 17 -8.73 -0.30 -2.22
C TYR A 17 -9.37 0.87 -2.95
N GLU A 18 -9.67 0.65 -4.23
CA GLU A 18 -10.51 1.52 -5.04
C GLU A 18 -11.96 1.05 -4.85
N ASN A 19 -12.89 1.97 -4.58
CA ASN A 19 -14.27 1.63 -4.20
C ASN A 19 -14.90 0.49 -5.04
N GLY A 20 -15.09 -0.68 -4.42
CA GLY A 20 -15.70 -1.87 -5.05
C GLY A 20 -14.79 -2.67 -5.99
N GLY A 21 -13.53 -2.27 -6.16
CA GLY A 21 -12.52 -3.00 -6.91
C GLY A 21 -11.68 -3.94 -6.05
N GLU A 22 -10.92 -4.80 -6.72
CA GLU A 22 -9.93 -5.67 -6.06
C GLU A 22 -8.77 -4.84 -5.50
N PRO A 23 -8.27 -5.14 -4.28
CA PRO A 23 -7.14 -4.44 -3.72
C PRO A 23 -5.89 -4.65 -4.56
N ARG A 24 -5.17 -3.56 -4.83
CA ARG A 24 -3.87 -3.61 -5.55
C ARG A 24 -2.72 -3.22 -4.64
N PRO A 25 -1.54 -3.86 -4.80
CA PRO A 25 -0.38 -3.48 -4.02
C PRO A 25 0.17 -2.15 -4.54
N VAL A 26 0.51 -1.25 -3.63
CA VAL A 26 1.14 0.03 -3.94
C VAL A 26 2.31 0.29 -3.01
N LEU A 27 3.30 1.04 -3.52
CA LEU A 27 4.46 1.47 -2.77
C LEU A 27 4.32 2.95 -2.40
N ILE A 28 4.50 3.25 -1.12
CA ILE A 28 4.70 4.61 -0.62
C ILE A 28 6.17 4.79 -0.31
N ASN A 29 6.76 5.85 -0.86
CA ASN A 29 8.14 6.22 -0.63
C ASN A 29 8.24 7.75 -0.68
N GLN A 30 8.16 8.43 0.46
CA GLN A 30 8.15 9.90 0.50
C GLN A 30 9.47 10.52 0.02
N ASP A 31 10.58 9.80 0.07
CA ASP A 31 11.88 10.28 -0.43
C ASP A 31 11.91 10.39 -1.96
N LYS A 32 11.10 9.58 -2.65
CA LYS A 32 11.03 9.53 -4.11
C LYS A 32 9.72 10.08 -4.68
N LEU A 33 8.65 10.02 -3.90
CA LEU A 33 7.26 10.21 -4.30
C LEU A 33 6.51 11.01 -3.22
N VAL A 34 6.90 12.27 -3.04
CA VAL A 34 6.29 13.16 -2.04
C VAL A 34 4.78 13.29 -2.29
N GLY A 35 3.98 12.85 -1.31
CA GLY A 35 2.51 12.89 -1.40
C GLY A 35 1.93 12.03 -2.51
N LYS A 36 2.64 10.98 -2.96
CA LYS A 36 2.16 10.04 -3.97
C LYS A 36 2.42 8.59 -3.55
N PHE A 37 1.69 7.68 -4.17
CA PHE A 37 2.03 6.26 -4.18
C PHE A 37 2.16 5.75 -5.62
N LYS A 38 2.86 4.63 -5.78
CA LYS A 38 3.07 3.98 -7.07
C LYS A 38 2.52 2.57 -7.05
N SER A 39 1.64 2.28 -7.99
CA SER A 39 1.12 0.94 -8.27
C SER A 39 2.20 0.09 -8.96
N PHE A 40 2.14 -1.24 -8.81
CA PHE A 40 3.12 -2.14 -9.42
C PHE A 40 3.17 -2.09 -10.96
N ASN A 41 2.08 -1.68 -11.61
CA ASN A 41 2.04 -1.43 -13.05
C ASN A 41 2.74 -0.12 -13.47
N GLY A 42 3.34 0.60 -12.53
CA GLY A 42 4.05 1.86 -12.75
C GLY A 42 3.18 3.12 -12.65
N ALA A 43 1.86 2.99 -12.49
CA ALA A 43 0.96 4.13 -12.34
C ALA A 43 1.20 4.86 -11.01
N GLU A 44 1.29 6.19 -11.05
CA GLU A 44 1.47 7.04 -9.88
C GLU A 44 0.18 7.80 -9.59
N GLN A 45 -0.16 7.96 -8.31
CA GLN A 45 -1.38 8.62 -7.88
C GLN A 45 -1.10 9.48 -6.64
N SER A 46 -1.66 10.69 -6.63
CA SER A 46 -1.43 11.71 -5.59
C SER A 46 -2.69 12.07 -4.80
N TRP A 47 -3.76 11.29 -4.94
CA TRP A 47 -5.03 11.47 -4.24
C TRP A 47 -5.69 10.12 -3.97
N LEU A 48 -6.71 10.11 -3.11
CA LEU A 48 -7.62 8.98 -2.94
C LEU A 48 -9.01 9.50 -3.30
N GLY A 49 -9.76 8.74 -4.09
CA GLY A 49 -11.16 9.06 -4.37
C GLY A 49 -12.03 8.89 -3.13
N GLU A 50 -13.28 9.33 -3.23
CA GLU A 50 -14.24 9.12 -2.15
C GLU A 50 -14.51 7.62 -1.96
N GLY A 51 -14.31 7.14 -0.74
CA GLY A 51 -14.44 5.72 -0.40
C GLY A 51 -13.15 4.90 -0.60
N ASP A 52 -12.14 5.44 -1.27
CA ASP A 52 -10.85 4.79 -1.43
C ASP A 52 -10.04 4.82 -0.12
N TYR A 53 -9.22 3.80 0.10
CA TYR A 53 -8.34 3.76 1.26
C TYR A 53 -7.11 2.88 1.06
N LEU A 54 -6.11 3.11 1.90
CA LEU A 54 -4.90 2.32 1.99
C LEU A 54 -4.89 1.50 3.29
N LEU A 55 -4.46 0.24 3.22
CA LEU A 55 -4.20 -0.61 4.39
C LEU A 55 -2.71 -0.97 4.46
N GLY A 56 -2.04 -0.56 5.54
CA GLY A 56 -0.62 -0.85 5.73
C GLY A 56 0.09 0.13 6.68
N PRO A 57 1.43 0.05 6.77
CA PRO A 57 2.27 -0.78 5.91
C PRO A 57 2.09 -2.29 6.16
N GLN A 58 2.27 -3.10 5.12
CA GLN A 58 2.28 -4.56 5.21
C GLN A 58 3.56 -5.01 5.92
N PRO A 59 3.48 -5.91 6.90
CA PRO A 59 4.67 -6.47 7.53
C PRO A 59 5.49 -7.25 6.49
N ALA A 60 6.81 -7.31 6.70
CA ALA A 60 7.64 -8.21 5.93
C ALA A 60 7.13 -9.66 6.07
N PRO A 61 7.20 -10.48 5.01
CA PRO A 61 6.85 -11.89 5.12
C PRO A 61 7.66 -12.51 6.25
N THR A 62 6.98 -13.08 7.25
CA THR A 62 7.65 -13.93 8.22
C THR A 62 8.03 -15.20 7.48
N SER A 63 9.32 -15.48 7.28
CA SER A 63 9.77 -16.80 6.84
C SER A 63 9.31 -17.82 7.87
N LYS A 64 8.13 -18.42 7.66
CA LYS A 64 7.80 -19.66 8.32
C LYS A 64 8.71 -20.69 7.67
N THR A 65 9.86 -20.95 8.30
CA THR A 65 10.58 -22.19 8.07
C THR A 65 9.68 -23.30 8.61
N GLU A 66 8.72 -23.75 7.79
CA GLU A 66 8.05 -25.02 8.03
C GLU A 66 9.09 -26.10 7.74
N SER A 67 9.83 -26.47 8.78
CA SER A 67 10.58 -27.71 8.80
C SER A 67 9.56 -28.84 8.66
N TYR A 68 9.35 -29.32 7.45
CA TYR A 68 8.71 -30.61 7.24
C TYR A 68 9.67 -31.67 7.81
N LEU A 69 9.39 -32.10 9.05
CA LEU A 69 9.89 -33.35 9.63
C LEU A 69 8.85 -34.44 9.40
#